data_AF-A0A2X0SF40-F1
#
_entry.id   AF-A0A2X0SF40-F1
#
_cell.length_a   1.000
_cell.length_b   1.000
_cell.length_c   1.000
_cell.angle_alpha   90.00
_cell.angle_beta   90.00
_cell.angle_gamma   90.00
#
_symmetry.space_group_name_H-M   'P 1'
#
loop_
_entity.id
_entity.type
_entity.pdbx_description
1 polymer ?
#
loop_
_entity_poly.entity_id
_entity_poly.type
_entity_poly.pdbx_seq_one_letter_code
_entity_poly.pdbx_strand_id
1 'polypeptide(L)'
;MMGRRTDAVDSVPCGNTVGLVGLDQVLIKSGTLSDAEEAFPLKDMKYSVSPVVRVAVEPKNPSDLPKLVEGLKRLSKSDPLVQTITEESGEHVIAGAGELHLEICLKDLQEDFMNGAEIRVSNPVVTFRETIEGVDNPEGTAVCLSKSPNKHNRLYIYASPLPEELPAAIEDGKITPRDEPKARMKLLRDEYGMEEDAA
;
A
#
# COMPACT_ATOMS: atom_id res chain seq x y z
N MET A 1 -8.35 -10.41 -27.37
CA MET A 1 -8.18 -11.68 -26.63
C MET A 1 -9.55 -12.35 -26.55
N MET A 2 -9.78 -13.45 -27.27
CA MET A 2 -11.03 -14.20 -27.24
C MET A 2 -10.87 -15.42 -26.33
N GLY A 3 -10.75 -15.17 -25.02
CA GLY A 3 -10.58 -16.20 -24.00
C GLY A 3 -9.32 -17.05 -24.25
N ARG A 4 -9.49 -18.20 -24.92
CA ARG A 4 -8.41 -19.15 -25.21
C ARG A 4 -7.55 -18.76 -26.43
N ARG A 5 -8.03 -17.89 -27.33
CA ARG A 5 -7.29 -17.50 -28.55
C ARG A 5 -6.91 -16.02 -28.53
N THR A 6 -5.70 -15.73 -29.00
CA THR A 6 -5.17 -14.38 -29.17
C THR A 6 -4.91 -14.13 -30.64
N ASP A 7 -5.64 -13.18 -31.21
CA ASP A 7 -5.39 -12.68 -32.56
C ASP A 7 -4.58 -11.40 -32.46
N ALA A 8 -3.46 -11.34 -33.19
CA ALA A 8 -2.63 -10.14 -33.28
C ALA A 8 -3.31 -9.14 -34.23
N VAL A 9 -3.39 -7.89 -33.79
CA VAL A 9 -3.98 -6.78 -34.55
C VAL A 9 -2.98 -5.63 -34.59
N ASP A 10 -2.88 -4.95 -35.73
CA ASP A 10 -1.89 -3.89 -35.92
C ASP A 10 -2.26 -2.59 -35.16
N SER A 11 -3.56 -2.32 -35.00
CA SER A 11 -4.05 -1.14 -34.28
C SER A 11 -5.41 -1.41 -33.65
N VAL A 12 -5.69 -0.68 -32.56
CA VAL A 12 -6.95 -0.82 -31.82
C VAL A 12 -7.54 0.57 -31.52
N PRO A 13 -8.81 0.85 -31.88
CA PRO A 13 -9.44 2.13 -31.57
C PRO A 13 -9.86 2.23 -30.09
N CYS A 14 -10.13 3.46 -29.64
CA CYS A 14 -10.53 3.75 -28.26
C CYS A 14 -11.77 2.94 -27.81
N GLY A 15 -11.82 2.61 -26.52
CA GLY A 15 -12.95 1.90 -25.91
C GLY A 15 -12.86 0.36 -25.97
N ASN A 16 -11.80 -0.20 -26.54
CA ASN A 16 -11.57 -1.64 -26.60
C ASN A 16 -10.55 -2.11 -25.55
N THR A 17 -10.67 -3.37 -25.12
CA THR A 17 -9.71 -4.02 -24.23
C THR A 17 -8.69 -4.82 -25.02
N VAL A 18 -7.41 -4.61 -24.75
CA VAL A 18 -6.29 -5.25 -25.46
C VAL A 18 -5.29 -5.86 -24.49
N GLY A 19 -4.63 -6.92 -24.92
CA GLY A 19 -3.43 -7.42 -24.25
C GLY A 19 -2.21 -6.78 -24.91
N LEU A 20 -1.38 -6.11 -24.12
CA LEU A 20 -0.11 -5.52 -24.57
C LEU A 20 1.05 -6.40 -24.11
N VAL A 21 2.05 -6.58 -24.98
CA VAL A 21 3.26 -7.36 -24.70
C VAL A 21 4.46 -6.43 -24.76
N GLY A 22 5.39 -6.57 -23.81
CA GLY A 22 6.65 -5.80 -23.76
C GLY A 22 6.67 -4.59 -22.82
N LEU A 23 5.57 -4.33 -22.10
CA LEU A 23 5.48 -3.26 -21.08
C LEU A 23 5.56 -3.79 -19.65
N ASP A 24 5.83 -5.08 -19.50
CA ASP A 24 5.95 -5.79 -18.23
C ASP A 24 7.09 -5.23 -17.36
N GLN A 25 8.17 -4.73 -17.95
CA GLN A 25 9.29 -4.19 -17.18
C GLN A 25 9.01 -2.85 -16.50
N VAL A 26 8.12 -2.04 -17.08
CA VAL A 26 7.85 -0.66 -16.63
C VAL A 26 6.64 -0.61 -15.70
N LEU A 27 5.62 -1.41 -15.99
CA LEU A 27 4.38 -1.43 -15.22
C LEU A 27 4.48 -2.45 -14.08
N ILE A 28 4.12 -2.02 -12.86
CA ILE A 28 4.07 -2.90 -11.68
C ILE A 28 2.63 -3.36 -11.43
N LYS A 29 1.71 -2.45 -11.06
CA LYS A 29 0.30 -2.80 -10.78
C LYS A 29 -0.65 -2.11 -11.74
N SER A 30 -0.55 -0.80 -11.78
CA SER A 30 -1.32 0.09 -12.64
C SER A 30 -0.36 1.05 -13.32
N GLY A 31 -0.73 1.50 -14.50
CA GLY A 31 -0.07 2.62 -15.15
C GLY A 31 -0.86 3.09 -16.34
N THR A 32 -0.65 4.36 -16.68
CA THR A 32 -1.30 5.01 -17.80
C THR A 32 -0.27 5.19 -18.90
N LEU A 33 -0.60 4.72 -20.10
CA LEU A 33 0.22 4.90 -21.30
C LEU A 33 -0.32 6.08 -22.08
N SER A 34 0.56 7.01 -22.42
CA SER A 34 0.23 8.19 -23.20
C SER A 34 1.43 8.58 -24.06
N ASP A 35 1.13 9.12 -25.24
CA ASP A 35 2.08 9.75 -26.16
C ASP A 35 2.27 11.24 -25.85
N ALA A 36 1.30 11.89 -25.22
CA ALA A 36 1.38 13.29 -24.80
C ALA A 36 2.34 13.49 -23.61
N GLU A 37 3.21 14.51 -23.70
CA GLU A 37 4.16 14.88 -22.63
C GLU A 37 3.45 15.40 -21.37
N GLU A 38 2.31 16.07 -21.51
CA GLU A 38 1.53 16.64 -20.40
C GLU A 38 0.37 15.71 -19.96
N ALA A 39 0.56 14.40 -20.07
CA ALA A 39 -0.45 13.45 -19.64
C ALA A 39 -0.42 13.22 -18.12
N PHE A 40 -1.60 13.26 -17.51
CA PHE A 40 -1.76 12.91 -16.10
C PHE A 40 -2.10 11.42 -15.96
N PRO A 41 -1.51 10.72 -14.97
CA PRO A 41 -1.87 9.34 -14.70
C PRO A 41 -3.32 9.24 -14.24
N LEU A 42 -3.99 8.16 -14.64
CA LEU A 42 -5.28 7.78 -14.10
C LEU A 42 -5.15 7.45 -12.61
N LYS A 43 -6.23 7.71 -11.87
CA LYS A 43 -6.28 7.41 -10.44
C LYS A 43 -6.30 5.90 -10.23
N ASP A 44 -5.44 5.42 -9.33
CA ASP A 44 -5.39 4.01 -8.97
C ASP A 44 -6.71 3.52 -8.37
N MET A 45 -7.00 2.25 -8.60
CA MET A 45 -8.14 1.58 -7.99
C MET A 45 -7.93 1.49 -6.47
N LYS A 46 -8.89 2.04 -5.71
CA LYS A 46 -9.00 1.78 -4.28
C LYS A 46 -9.59 0.39 -4.08
N TYR A 47 -8.81 -0.53 -3.52
CA TYR A 47 -9.34 -1.81 -3.08
C TYR A 47 -10.02 -1.63 -1.73
N SER A 48 -11.22 -2.19 -1.57
CA SER A 48 -11.95 -2.16 -0.29
C SER A 48 -11.30 -2.99 0.81
N VAL A 49 -10.36 -3.87 0.44
CA VAL A 49 -9.70 -4.79 1.36
C VAL A 49 -8.21 -4.50 1.36
N SER A 50 -7.67 -4.19 2.54
CA SER A 50 -6.23 -4.09 2.76
C SER A 50 -5.64 -5.49 3.03
N PRO A 51 -4.42 -5.79 2.58
CA PRO A 51 -3.74 -7.03 2.96
C PRO A 51 -3.39 -6.99 4.46
N VAL A 52 -4.02 -7.86 5.25
CA VAL A 52 -3.86 -7.87 6.72
C VAL A 52 -2.89 -8.94 7.17
N VAL A 53 -2.90 -10.09 6.49
CA VAL A 53 -2.13 -11.27 6.86
C VAL A 53 -0.77 -11.20 6.18
N ARG A 54 0.30 -11.32 6.97
CA ARG A 54 1.70 -11.26 6.53
C ARG A 54 2.39 -12.58 6.82
N VAL A 55 3.26 -12.99 5.91
CA VAL A 55 4.05 -14.21 6.00
C VAL A 55 5.45 -13.91 5.51
N ALA A 56 6.46 -14.27 6.30
CA ALA A 56 7.85 -14.21 5.87
C ALA A 56 8.19 -15.42 5.00
N VAL A 57 8.89 -15.17 3.90
CA VAL A 57 9.27 -16.17 2.91
C VAL A 57 10.77 -16.08 2.68
N GLU A 58 11.43 -17.22 2.79
CA GLU A 58 12.87 -17.35 2.57
C GLU A 58 13.15 -18.51 1.62
N PRO A 59 14.21 -18.43 0.78
CA PRO A 59 14.59 -19.57 -0.03
C PRO A 59 15.29 -20.61 0.86
N LYS A 60 14.99 -21.90 0.68
CA LYS A 60 15.67 -22.96 1.44
C LYS A 60 17.17 -23.01 1.12
N ASN A 61 17.52 -22.72 -0.13
CA ASN A 61 18.90 -22.61 -0.61
C ASN A 61 19.25 -21.14 -0.84
N PRO A 62 20.31 -20.61 -0.21
CA PRO A 62 20.71 -19.20 -0.39
C PRO A 62 21.02 -18.82 -1.85
N SER A 63 21.47 -19.77 -2.66
CA SER A 63 21.77 -19.55 -4.09
C SER A 63 20.54 -19.19 -4.92
N ASP A 64 19.33 -19.51 -4.46
CA ASP A 64 18.07 -19.24 -5.17
C ASP A 64 17.45 -17.89 -4.77
N LEU A 65 18.09 -17.10 -3.91
CA LEU A 65 17.62 -15.78 -3.50
C LEU A 65 17.36 -14.82 -4.67
N PRO A 66 18.20 -14.74 -5.72
CA PRO A 66 17.89 -13.92 -6.90
C PRO A 66 16.58 -14.33 -7.59
N LYS A 67 16.28 -15.64 -7.63
CA LYS A 67 15.04 -16.15 -8.22
C LYS A 67 13.83 -15.81 -7.35
N LEU A 68 13.98 -15.86 -6.02
CA LEU A 68 12.93 -15.45 -5.11
C LEU A 68 12.59 -13.96 -5.29
N VAL A 69 13.60 -13.09 -5.35
CA VAL A 69 13.37 -11.65 -5.55
C VAL A 69 12.70 -11.36 -6.89
N GLU A 70 13.11 -12.05 -7.96
CA GLU A 70 12.45 -11.94 -9.25
C GLU A 70 11.01 -12.48 -9.21
N GLY A 71 10.80 -13.62 -8.54
CA GLY A 71 9.49 -14.24 -8.39
C GLY A 71 8.52 -13.39 -7.60
N LEU A 72 8.97 -12.76 -6.50
CA LEU A 72 8.18 -11.80 -5.73
C LEU A 72 7.76 -10.59 -6.57
N LYS A 73 8.67 -10.07 -7.43
CA LYS A 73 8.33 -8.98 -8.35
C LYS A 73 7.28 -9.41 -9.37
N ARG A 74 7.31 -10.66 -9.85
CA ARG A 74 6.30 -11.20 -10.77
C ARG A 74 4.97 -11.43 -10.06
N LEU A 75 4.99 -11.97 -8.84
CA LEU A 75 3.80 -12.17 -8.01
C LEU A 75 3.06 -10.85 -7.76
N SER A 76 3.80 -9.78 -7.42
CA SER A 76 3.25 -8.43 -7.21
C SER A 76 2.63 -7.80 -8.47
N LYS A 77 3.01 -8.27 -9.67
CA LYS A 77 2.41 -7.89 -10.95
C LYS A 77 1.17 -8.71 -11.29
N SER A 78 1.18 -9.98 -10.91
CA SER A 78 0.08 -10.91 -11.18
C SER A 78 -1.13 -10.64 -10.28
N ASP A 79 -0.91 -10.35 -9.00
CA ASP A 79 -1.97 -10.03 -8.04
C ASP A 79 -1.87 -8.58 -7.53
N PRO A 80 -2.90 -7.75 -7.73
CA PRO A 80 -2.85 -6.35 -7.31
C PRO A 80 -2.96 -6.13 -5.80
N LEU A 81 -3.57 -7.07 -5.05
CA LEU A 81 -3.77 -6.99 -3.61
C LEU A 81 -2.53 -7.43 -2.84
N VAL A 82 -1.71 -8.30 -3.41
CA VAL A 82 -0.47 -8.76 -2.78
C VAL A 82 0.50 -7.60 -2.60
N GLN A 83 1.12 -7.52 -1.42
CA GLN A 83 2.24 -6.61 -1.17
C GLN A 83 3.47 -7.43 -0.79
N THR A 84 4.54 -7.19 -1.53
CA THR A 84 5.86 -7.79 -1.26
C THR A 84 6.74 -6.71 -0.65
N ILE A 85 7.13 -6.89 0.60
CA ILE A 85 7.93 -5.93 1.37
C ILE A 85 9.24 -6.63 1.73
N THR A 86 10.37 -5.95 1.51
CA THR A 86 11.65 -6.40 2.06
C THR A 86 11.93 -5.55 3.29
N GLU A 87 12.04 -6.18 4.45
CA GLU A 87 12.34 -5.50 5.70
C GLU A 87 13.84 -5.20 5.82
N GLU A 88 14.20 -4.25 6.69
CA GLU A 88 15.60 -3.88 6.93
C GLU A 88 16.44 -5.03 7.53
N SER A 89 15.77 -6.01 8.15
CA SER A 89 16.36 -7.27 8.61
C SER A 89 16.87 -8.16 7.46
N GLY A 90 16.44 -7.89 6.22
CA GLY A 90 16.70 -8.73 5.05
C GLY A 90 15.62 -9.78 4.81
N GLU A 91 14.56 -9.83 5.63
CA GLU A 91 13.44 -10.74 5.45
C GLU A 91 12.52 -10.27 4.31
N HIS A 92 12.02 -11.22 3.52
CA HIS A 92 11.01 -10.95 2.49
C HIS A 92 9.63 -11.33 3.03
N VAL A 93 8.73 -10.35 3.09
CA VAL A 93 7.38 -10.54 3.62
C VAL A 93 6.37 -10.39 2.50
N ILE A 94 5.45 -11.35 2.42
CA ILE A 94 4.28 -11.31 1.54
C ILE A 94 3.07 -10.99 2.41
N ALA A 95 2.34 -9.94 2.05
CA ALA A 95 1.07 -9.58 2.65
C ALA A 95 -0.09 -9.88 1.70
N GLY A 96 -1.13 -10.54 2.21
CA GLY A 96 -2.33 -10.91 1.47
C GLY A 96 -3.60 -10.58 2.23
N ALA A 97 -4.73 -10.66 1.54
CA ALA A 97 -6.05 -10.33 2.09
C ALA A 97 -6.55 -11.35 3.13
N GLY A 98 -6.10 -12.60 3.04
CA GLY A 98 -6.50 -13.68 3.94
C GLY A 98 -5.67 -14.95 3.71
N GLU A 99 -5.96 -15.99 4.51
CA GLU A 99 -5.19 -17.24 4.51
C GLU A 99 -5.23 -17.98 3.17
N LEU A 100 -6.44 -18.15 2.60
CA LEU A 100 -6.62 -18.81 1.30
C LEU A 100 -5.90 -18.07 0.17
N HIS A 101 -5.95 -16.73 0.20
CA HIS A 101 -5.25 -15.92 -0.79
C HIS A 101 -3.74 -16.13 -0.70
N LEU A 102 -3.18 -16.11 0.52
CA LEU A 102 -1.75 -16.39 0.72
C LEU A 102 -1.35 -17.81 0.30
N GLU A 103 -2.17 -18.82 0.56
CA GLU A 103 -1.89 -20.19 0.15
C GLU A 103 -1.74 -20.32 -1.38
N ILE A 104 -2.65 -19.69 -2.13
CA ILE A 104 -2.59 -19.65 -3.60
C ILE A 104 -1.34 -18.88 -4.05
N CYS A 105 -1.07 -17.70 -3.48
CA CYS A 105 0.11 -16.92 -3.84
C CYS A 105 1.43 -17.65 -3.57
N LEU A 106 1.52 -18.39 -2.46
CA LEU A 106 2.70 -19.18 -2.14
C LEU A 106 2.89 -20.33 -3.12
N LYS A 107 1.79 -20.97 -3.54
CA LYS A 107 1.81 -22.02 -4.55
C LYS A 107 2.28 -21.48 -5.91
N ASP A 108 1.71 -20.36 -6.36
CA ASP A 108 2.10 -19.70 -7.62
C ASP A 108 3.57 -19.26 -7.58
N LEU A 109 4.03 -18.72 -6.43
CA LEU A 109 5.43 -18.37 -6.23
C LEU A 109 6.36 -19.58 -6.37
N GLN A 110 5.99 -20.71 -5.76
CA GLN A 110 6.81 -21.91 -5.77
C GLN A 110 6.80 -22.61 -7.14
N GLU A 111 5.63 -22.82 -7.73
CA GLU A 111 5.45 -23.60 -8.97
C GLU A 111 5.83 -22.78 -10.21
N ASP A 112 5.28 -21.57 -10.37
CA ASP A 112 5.37 -20.81 -11.62
C ASP A 112 6.55 -19.84 -11.65
N PHE A 113 6.84 -19.17 -10.52
CA PHE A 113 7.82 -18.07 -10.53
C PHE A 113 9.24 -18.51 -10.12
N MET A 114 9.38 -19.56 -9.31
CA MET A 114 10.68 -20.07 -8.88
C MET A 114 11.05 -21.44 -9.48
N ASN A 115 10.30 -21.94 -10.46
CA ASN A 115 10.53 -23.24 -11.12
C ASN A 115 10.65 -24.42 -10.14
N GLY A 116 9.83 -24.45 -9.10
CA GLY A 116 9.79 -25.53 -8.12
C GLY A 116 10.87 -25.48 -7.03
N ALA A 117 11.61 -24.37 -6.89
CA ALA A 117 12.55 -24.23 -5.77
C ALA A 117 11.81 -24.18 -4.42
N GLU A 118 12.36 -24.84 -3.41
CA GLU A 118 11.72 -24.92 -2.10
C GLU A 118 11.85 -23.61 -1.32
N ILE A 119 10.72 -23.09 -0.83
CA ILE A 119 10.65 -21.96 0.12
C ILE A 119 10.42 -22.43 1.54
N ARG A 120 10.93 -21.67 2.48
CA ARG A 120 10.54 -21.70 3.90
C ARG A 120 9.55 -20.58 4.13
N VAL A 121 8.46 -20.92 4.80
CA VAL A 121 7.34 -20.03 5.04
C VAL A 121 7.12 -19.95 6.54
N SER A 122 7.05 -18.74 7.09
CA SER A 122 6.74 -18.53 8.50
C SER A 122 5.26 -18.74 8.78
N ASN A 123 4.89 -18.78 10.07
CA ASN A 123 3.49 -18.71 10.44
C ASN A 123 2.89 -17.36 10.00
N PRO A 124 1.61 -17.33 9.61
CA PRO A 124 0.92 -16.10 9.28
C PRO A 124 0.76 -15.23 10.53
N VAL A 125 1.10 -13.95 10.39
CA VAL A 125 0.99 -12.93 11.43
C VAL A 125 0.13 -11.79 10.90
N VAL A 126 -0.69 -11.19 11.76
CA VAL A 126 -1.49 -10.01 11.40
C VAL A 126 -0.71 -8.73 11.62
N THR A 127 -0.95 -7.73 10.76
CA THR A 127 -0.33 -6.42 10.94
C THR A 127 -0.99 -5.68 12.09
N PHE A 128 -0.20 -5.27 13.08
CA PHE A 128 -0.67 -4.41 14.15
C PHE A 128 -0.63 -2.94 13.70
N ARG A 129 -1.59 -2.15 14.17
CA ARG A 129 -1.57 -0.69 14.08
C ARG A 129 -1.42 -0.11 15.48
N GLU A 130 -0.81 1.06 15.57
CA GLU A 130 -0.61 1.78 16.83
C GLU A 130 -1.67 2.88 16.96
N THR A 131 -2.17 3.08 18.18
CA THR A 131 -3.06 4.19 18.54
C THR A 131 -2.71 4.67 19.95
N ILE A 132 -3.26 5.82 20.34
CA ILE A 132 -3.05 6.43 21.66
C ILE A 132 -4.39 6.55 22.40
N GLU A 133 -4.40 6.27 23.70
CA GLU A 133 -5.61 6.36 24.55
C GLU A 133 -5.88 7.79 25.07
N GLY A 134 -4.92 8.71 24.89
CA GLY A 134 -5.01 10.09 25.34
C GLY A 134 -4.43 10.33 26.73
N VAL A 135 -4.02 11.57 26.98
CA VAL A 135 -3.44 12.03 28.25
C VAL A 135 -4.16 13.30 28.65
N ASP A 136 -4.48 13.44 29.94
CA ASP A 136 -5.07 14.66 30.49
C ASP A 136 -4.10 15.85 30.30
N ASN A 137 -4.58 16.91 29.64
CA ASN A 137 -3.81 18.12 29.33
C ASN A 137 -2.48 17.83 28.58
N PRO A 138 -2.55 17.37 27.31
CA PRO A 138 -1.38 16.95 26.55
C PRO A 138 -0.39 18.09 26.27
N GLU A 139 -0.88 19.33 26.19
CA GLU A 139 -0.07 20.55 25.98
C GLU A 139 0.86 20.89 27.15
N GLY A 140 0.52 20.44 28.37
CA GLY A 140 1.35 20.68 29.55
C GLY A 140 2.26 19.49 29.89
N THR A 141 1.74 18.28 29.73
CA THR A 141 2.34 17.08 30.33
C THR A 141 3.10 16.23 29.33
N ALA A 142 2.66 16.20 28.07
CA ALA A 142 3.13 15.25 27.06
C ALA A 142 3.88 15.92 25.89
N VAL A 143 4.32 17.17 26.06
CA VAL A 143 5.06 17.89 25.01
C VAL A 143 6.48 17.33 24.87
N CYS A 144 6.73 16.72 23.73
CA CYS A 144 8.03 16.23 23.32
C CYS A 144 8.81 17.33 22.58
N LEU A 145 10.05 17.57 23.01
CA LEU A 145 10.96 18.50 22.36
C LEU A 145 12.01 17.75 21.54
N SER A 146 12.05 18.00 20.24
CA SER A 146 13.15 17.57 19.37
C SER A 146 13.95 18.77 18.85
N LYS A 147 15.26 18.61 18.71
CA LYS A 147 16.16 19.66 18.21
C LYS A 147 16.89 19.16 16.98
N SER A 148 17.02 20.00 15.97
CA SER A 148 17.83 19.67 14.79
C SER A 148 19.31 19.47 15.19
N PRO A 149 20.09 18.67 14.43
CA PRO A 149 21.51 18.46 14.71
C PRO A 149 22.32 19.77 14.76
N ASN A 150 21.95 20.76 13.95
CA ASN A 150 22.56 22.11 13.94
C ASN A 150 22.04 23.03 15.07
N LYS A 151 21.12 22.56 15.91
CA LYS A 151 20.50 23.27 17.05
C LYS A 151 19.73 24.55 16.71
N HIS A 152 19.52 24.87 15.43
CA HIS A 152 18.78 26.06 15.01
C HIS A 152 17.27 25.88 15.10
N ASN A 153 16.78 24.65 14.90
CA ASN A 153 15.35 24.36 14.91
C ASN A 153 15.00 23.54 16.15
N ARG A 154 13.86 23.88 16.74
CA ARG A 154 13.26 23.17 17.86
C ARG A 154 11.80 22.88 17.50
N LEU A 155 11.41 21.62 17.60
CA LEU A 155 10.05 21.16 17.38
C LEU A 155 9.46 20.74 18.71
N TYR A 156 8.29 21.28 19.01
CA TYR A 156 7.48 20.93 20.17
C TYR A 156 6.23 20.24 19.64
N ILE A 157 6.03 18.99 20.00
CA ILE A 157 4.93 18.16 19.48
C ILE A 157 4.28 17.45 20.66
N TYR A 158 2.96 17.43 20.68
CA TYR A 158 2.15 16.54 21.52
C TYR A 158 1.21 15.75 20.62
N ALA A 159 0.72 14.62 21.11
CA ALA A 159 -0.26 13.81 20.40
C ALA A 159 -1.52 13.67 21.26
N SER A 160 -2.68 13.75 20.61
CA SER A 160 -3.99 13.53 21.21
C SER A 160 -4.80 12.58 20.33
N PRO A 161 -5.66 11.73 20.91
CA PRO A 161 -6.51 10.83 20.14
C PRO A 161 -7.47 11.66 19.29
N LEU A 162 -7.67 11.22 18.04
CA LEU A 162 -8.69 11.80 17.18
C LEU A 162 -10.09 11.45 17.69
N PRO A 163 -11.11 12.32 17.50
CA PRO A 163 -12.50 11.99 17.79
C PRO A 163 -12.94 10.68 17.14
N GLU A 164 -13.87 9.98 17.79
CA GLU A 164 -14.50 8.79 17.22
C GLU A 164 -15.10 9.11 15.84
N GLU A 165 -15.08 8.15 14.92
CA GLU A 165 -15.55 8.28 13.52
C GLU A 165 -14.74 9.17 12.57
N LEU A 166 -13.95 10.14 13.06
CA LEU A 166 -13.11 11.00 12.20
C LEU A 166 -12.09 10.19 11.37
N PRO A 167 -11.34 9.22 11.93
CA PRO A 167 -10.43 8.39 11.14
C PRO A 167 -11.13 7.65 9.99
N ALA A 168 -12.33 7.12 10.23
CA ALA A 168 -13.10 6.42 9.20
C ALA A 168 -13.57 7.38 8.10
N ALA A 169 -13.98 8.60 8.46
CA ALA A 169 -14.36 9.62 7.48
C ALA A 169 -13.19 10.10 6.61
N ILE A 170 -11.99 10.14 7.18
CA ILE A 170 -10.74 10.42 6.46
C ILE A 170 -10.41 9.27 5.50
N GLU A 171 -10.50 8.01 5.95
CA GLU A 171 -10.26 6.83 5.10
C GLU A 171 -11.26 6.74 3.93
N ASP A 172 -12.54 7.03 4.17
CA ASP A 172 -13.60 7.13 3.16
C ASP A 172 -13.36 8.28 2.16
N GLY A 173 -12.56 9.28 2.56
CA GLY A 173 -12.26 10.46 1.76
C GLY A 173 -13.37 11.51 1.78
N LYS A 174 -14.22 11.53 2.81
CA LYS A 174 -15.18 12.63 3.07
C LYS A 174 -14.47 13.92 3.44
N ILE A 175 -13.29 13.79 4.07
CA ILE A 175 -12.43 14.90 4.48
C ILE A 175 -11.07 14.70 3.85
N THR A 176 -10.65 15.67 3.03
CA THR A 176 -9.35 15.63 2.37
C THR A 176 -8.55 16.91 2.59
N PRO A 177 -7.21 16.85 2.53
CA PRO A 177 -6.37 18.04 2.61
C PRO A 177 -6.62 19.07 1.50
N ARG A 178 -7.28 18.65 0.40
CA ARG A 178 -7.54 19.47 -0.79
C ARG A 178 -8.83 20.28 -0.70
N ASP A 179 -9.70 19.97 0.26
CA ASP A 179 -10.95 20.70 0.44
C ASP A 179 -10.69 22.14 0.89
N GLU A 180 -11.64 23.03 0.60
CA GLU A 180 -11.53 24.43 1.00
C GLU A 180 -11.36 24.52 2.53
N PRO A 181 -10.32 25.21 3.05
CA PRO A 181 -10.01 25.21 4.48
C PRO A 181 -11.20 25.61 5.37
N LYS A 182 -12.01 26.59 4.94
CA LYS A 182 -13.19 27.05 5.70
C LYS A 182 -14.30 26.00 5.76
N ALA A 183 -14.54 25.31 4.64
CA ALA A 183 -15.55 24.26 4.57
C ALA A 183 -15.12 23.05 5.43
N ARG A 184 -13.84 22.67 5.35
CA ARG A 184 -13.27 21.60 6.17
C ARG A 184 -13.31 21.92 7.66
N MET A 185 -12.88 23.11 8.06
CA MET A 185 -12.91 23.57 9.45
C MET A 185 -14.34 23.53 10.01
N LYS A 186 -15.31 24.02 9.23
CA LYS A 186 -16.72 23.98 9.63
C LYS A 186 -17.22 22.54 9.81
N LEU A 187 -16.87 21.63 8.90
CA LEU A 187 -17.24 20.23 8.98
C LEU A 187 -16.62 19.54 10.22
N LEU A 188 -15.33 19.76 10.47
CA LEU A 188 -14.61 19.20 11.62
C LEU A 188 -15.16 19.70 12.96
N ARG A 189 -15.58 20.97 13.02
CA ARG A 189 -16.21 21.54 14.21
C ARG A 189 -17.65 21.05 14.40
N ASP A 190 -18.47 21.16 13.36
CA ASP A 190 -19.91 20.93 13.46
C ASP A 190 -20.25 19.43 13.55
N GLU A 191 -19.52 18.55 12.87
CA GLU A 191 -19.78 17.09 12.88
C GLU A 191 -18.88 16.32 13.86
N TYR A 192 -17.62 16.72 14.03
CA TYR A 192 -16.63 15.96 14.82
C TYR A 192 -16.21 16.64 16.12
N GLY A 193 -16.80 17.81 16.44
CA GLY A 193 -16.60 18.50 17.72
C GLY A 193 -15.17 18.99 17.98
N MET A 194 -14.35 19.16 16.94
CA MET A 194 -13.00 19.71 17.09
C MET A 194 -13.03 21.19 17.44
N GLU A 195 -12.06 21.63 18.27
CA GLU A 195 -11.89 23.05 18.57
C GLU A 195 -11.50 23.86 17.32
N GLU A 196 -11.88 25.13 17.25
CA GLU A 196 -11.60 25.98 16.07
C GLU A 196 -10.11 26.07 15.76
N ASP A 197 -9.25 26.13 16.77
CA ASP A 197 -7.80 26.20 16.53
C ASP A 197 -7.21 24.86 16.04
N ALA A 198 -7.94 23.76 16.19
CA ALA A 198 -7.51 22.40 15.83
C ALA A 198 -8.13 21.89 14.51
N ALA A 199 -9.16 22.55 13.98
CA ALA A 199 -9.95 22.17 12.80
C ALA A 199 -9.46 22.82 11.49
#